data_AF-A0A963Z4N7-F1
#
_entry.id   AF-A0A963Z4N7-F1
#
_cell.length_a   1.000
_cell.length_b   1.000
_cell.length_c   1.000
_cell.angle_alpha   90.00
_cell.angle_beta   90.00
_cell.angle_gamma   90.00
#
_symmetry.space_group_name_H-M   'P 1'
#
loop_
_entity.id
_entity.type
_entity.pdbx_description
1 polymer ?
#
loop_
_entity_poly.entity_id
_entity_poly.type
_entity_poly.pdbx_seq_one_letter_code
_entity_poly.pdbx_strand_id
1 'polypeptide(L)'
;MRVLAFVSLAALAGLAACARQPVTAFSDRTPVFKVEDFYNGHSRGYGFFFDRRGNVVKQFTADENGVWDGKTLRLHEHYLFSDGKTQDRDWTFARDAKGIWIGRTPDVVGVTRGQTSGNAYRMHYVFDLKSSGSDHTLTFDDWQWMVAPKIMMNRAWGTKLGFEFGEIEATFIHD
;
A
#
# COMPACT_ATOMS: atom_id res chain seq x y z
N MET A 1 23.67 -11.79 -38.24
CA MET A 1 24.14 -11.43 -36.87
C MET A 1 23.72 -10.03 -36.42
N ARG A 2 23.84 -8.96 -37.23
CA ARG A 2 23.43 -7.60 -36.79
C ARG A 2 21.92 -7.46 -36.50
N VAL A 3 21.04 -8.03 -37.34
CA VAL A 3 19.57 -7.97 -37.14
C VAL A 3 19.10 -8.74 -35.89
N LEU A 4 19.70 -9.91 -35.61
CA LEU A 4 19.42 -10.71 -34.41
C LEU A 4 19.83 -9.98 -33.12
N ALA A 5 20.89 -9.18 -33.14
CA ALA A 5 21.32 -8.35 -32.01
C ALA A 5 20.37 -7.16 -31.76
N PHE A 6 19.79 -6.57 -32.80
CA PHE A 6 18.79 -5.50 -32.66
C PHE A 6 17.44 -6.01 -32.12
N VAL A 7 17.00 -7.21 -32.52
CA VAL A 7 15.75 -7.82 -32.02
C VAL A 7 15.88 -8.23 -30.54
N SER A 8 17.04 -8.71 -30.12
CA SER A 8 17.29 -9.08 -28.71
C SER A 8 17.43 -7.85 -27.80
N LEU A 9 17.99 -6.74 -28.28
CA LEU A 9 18.05 -5.48 -27.53
C LEU A 9 16.67 -4.81 -27.35
N ALA A 10 15.80 -4.92 -28.36
CA ALA A 10 14.41 -4.43 -28.28
C ALA A 10 13.53 -5.25 -27.32
N ALA A 11 13.74 -6.56 -27.24
CA ALA A 11 13.03 -7.44 -26.30
C ALA A 11 13.45 -7.17 -24.83
N LEU A 12 14.72 -6.86 -24.59
CA LEU A 12 15.23 -6.44 -23.26
C LEU A 12 14.71 -5.05 -22.85
N ALA A 13 14.56 -4.12 -23.81
CA ALA A 13 13.95 -2.81 -23.54
C ALA A 13 12.44 -2.90 -23.24
N GLY A 14 11.73 -3.85 -23.86
CA GLY A 14 10.31 -4.10 -23.59
C GLY A 14 10.02 -4.68 -22.20
N LEU A 15 10.94 -5.47 -21.64
CA LEU A 15 10.80 -6.05 -20.30
C LEU A 15 11.02 -5.03 -19.17
N ALA A 16 11.79 -3.96 -19.42
CA ALA A 16 12.00 -2.90 -18.42
C ALA A 16 10.77 -1.98 -18.26
N ALA A 17 9.89 -1.92 -19.27
CA ALA A 17 8.69 -1.09 -19.26
C ALA A 17 7.59 -1.58 -18.31
N CYS A 18 7.68 -2.82 -17.82
CA CYS A 18 6.74 -3.38 -16.83
C CYS A 18 7.15 -3.11 -15.38
N ALA A 19 8.35 -2.56 -15.14
CA ALA A 19 8.81 -2.27 -13.79
C ALA A 19 8.16 -0.98 -13.27
N ARG A 20 7.48 -1.06 -12.11
CA ARG A 20 6.98 0.13 -11.41
C ARG A 20 8.16 1.04 -11.03
N GLN A 21 7.95 2.35 -11.12
CA GLN A 21 8.98 3.35 -10.79
C GLN A 21 9.46 3.16 -9.34
N PRO A 22 10.76 3.38 -9.06
CA PRO A 22 11.25 3.35 -7.68
C PRO A 22 10.66 4.51 -6.87
N VAL A 23 10.49 4.32 -5.56
CA VAL A 23 9.96 5.39 -4.69
C VAL A 23 10.81 6.66 -4.75
N THR A 24 12.12 6.54 -4.99
CA THR A 24 13.05 7.67 -5.14
C THR A 24 12.74 8.58 -6.32
N ALA A 25 11.94 8.14 -7.30
CA ALA A 25 11.51 8.99 -8.42
C ALA A 25 10.56 10.13 -7.99
N PHE A 26 10.09 10.11 -6.73
CA PHE A 26 9.17 11.11 -6.18
C PHE A 26 9.86 12.17 -5.31
N SER A 27 11.20 12.20 -5.22
CA SER A 27 11.95 13.06 -4.30
C SER A 27 11.58 14.55 -4.33
N ASP A 28 11.24 15.05 -5.52
CA ASP A 28 10.98 16.48 -5.76
C ASP A 28 9.48 16.80 -5.73
N ARG A 29 8.64 15.84 -5.33
CA ARG A 29 7.19 15.98 -5.30
C ARG A 29 6.71 16.48 -3.95
N THR A 30 5.70 17.34 -3.99
CA THR A 30 5.03 17.92 -2.84
C THR A 30 3.52 17.66 -2.92
N PRO A 31 2.79 17.69 -1.78
CA PRO A 31 3.31 17.86 -0.41
C PRO A 31 4.07 16.63 0.08
N VAL A 32 5.06 16.81 0.95
CA VAL A 32 5.89 15.71 1.46
C VAL A 32 5.05 14.77 2.33
N PHE A 33 5.14 13.46 2.07
CA PHE A 33 4.51 12.44 2.89
C PHE A 33 5.34 12.17 4.14
N LYS A 34 4.85 12.67 5.27
CA LYS A 34 5.33 12.26 6.60
C LYS A 34 4.32 11.30 7.22
N VAL A 35 4.72 10.04 7.36
CA VAL A 35 3.85 8.95 7.84
C VAL A 35 3.30 9.26 9.21
N GLU A 36 4.15 9.76 10.12
CA GLU A 36 3.72 10.12 11.47
C GLU A 36 2.78 11.33 11.52
N ASP A 37 2.80 12.21 10.51
CA ASP A 37 1.92 13.38 10.50
C ASP A 37 0.55 13.00 9.92
N PHE A 38 0.52 12.26 8.80
CA PHE A 38 -0.73 11.87 8.15
C PHE A 38 -1.56 10.90 8.99
N TYR A 39 -0.92 9.93 9.64
CA TYR A 39 -1.63 8.91 10.41
C TYR A 39 -1.81 9.26 11.89
N ASN A 40 -1.33 10.41 12.37
CA ASN A 40 -1.54 10.81 13.76
C ASN A 40 -2.80 11.67 13.91
N GLY A 41 -3.87 11.08 14.41
CA GLY A 41 -5.20 11.67 14.48
C GLY A 41 -6.22 10.82 13.73
N HIS A 42 -7.35 11.46 13.38
CA HIS A 42 -8.45 10.80 12.70
C HIS A 42 -8.34 10.92 11.18
N SER A 43 -8.67 9.84 10.49
CA SER A 43 -8.60 9.71 9.05
C SER A 43 -9.77 8.85 8.56
N ARG A 44 -10.32 9.17 7.39
CA ARG A 44 -11.39 8.40 6.75
C ARG A 44 -11.01 7.96 5.35
N GLY A 45 -11.12 6.66 5.12
CA GLY A 45 -10.85 6.01 3.85
C GLY A 45 -12.11 5.65 3.08
N TYR A 46 -12.04 5.74 1.76
CA TYR A 46 -13.09 5.32 0.82
C TYR A 46 -12.44 4.60 -0.35
N GLY A 47 -12.85 3.37 -0.64
CA GLY A 47 -12.16 2.58 -1.65
C GLY A 47 -12.91 1.39 -2.20
N PHE A 48 -12.24 0.75 -3.16
CA PHE A 48 -12.70 -0.44 -3.85
C PHE A 48 -11.64 -1.54 -3.79
N PHE A 49 -12.10 -2.78 -3.80
CA PHE A 49 -11.30 -3.96 -4.10
C PHE A 49 -11.70 -4.48 -5.49
N PHE A 50 -10.69 -4.67 -6.34
CA PHE A 50 -10.83 -5.16 -7.70
C PHE A 50 -10.29 -6.59 -7.83
N ASP A 51 -10.95 -7.41 -8.64
CA ASP A 51 -10.36 -8.68 -9.09
C ASP A 51 -9.24 -8.43 -10.11
N ARG A 52 -8.46 -9.48 -10.43
CA ARG A 52 -7.41 -9.43 -11.46
C ARG A 52 -7.89 -9.06 -12.89
N ARG A 53 -9.20 -8.97 -13.12
CA ARG A 53 -9.78 -8.53 -14.40
C ARG A 53 -10.20 -7.06 -14.36
N GLY A 54 -10.03 -6.39 -13.23
CA GLY A 54 -10.43 -4.99 -13.02
C GLY A 54 -11.90 -4.83 -12.66
N ASN A 55 -12.63 -5.89 -12.32
CA ASN A 55 -14.02 -5.75 -11.87
C ASN A 55 -14.05 -5.36 -10.39
N VAL A 56 -14.93 -4.43 -10.03
CA VAL A 56 -15.20 -4.10 -8.63
C VAL A 56 -15.86 -5.31 -7.95
N VAL A 57 -15.20 -5.83 -6.93
CA VAL A 57 -15.69 -6.96 -6.12
C VAL A 57 -16.30 -6.48 -4.81
N LYS A 58 -15.69 -5.48 -4.17
CA LYS A 58 -16.18 -4.87 -2.93
C LYS A 58 -15.89 -3.39 -2.89
N GLN A 59 -16.71 -2.66 -2.13
CA GLN A 59 -16.47 -1.28 -1.73
C GLN A 59 -16.23 -1.30 -0.22
N PHE A 60 -15.44 -0.35 0.28
CA PHE A 60 -15.24 -0.20 1.71
C PHE A 60 -15.12 1.25 2.13
N THR A 61 -15.48 1.50 3.39
CA THR A 61 -15.06 2.68 4.13
C THR A 61 -14.10 2.25 5.24
N ALA A 62 -13.13 3.10 5.56
CA ALA A 62 -12.23 2.92 6.68
C ALA A 62 -12.37 4.12 7.64
N ASP A 63 -12.43 3.85 8.93
CA ASP A 63 -12.30 4.84 9.99
C ASP A 63 -10.98 4.56 10.71
N GLU A 64 -10.08 5.53 10.71
CA GLU A 64 -8.73 5.36 11.21
C GLU A 64 -8.46 6.33 12.34
N ASN A 65 -7.82 5.84 13.39
CA ASN A 65 -7.36 6.67 14.50
C ASN A 65 -5.95 6.25 14.90
N GLY A 66 -4.99 7.13 14.68
CA GLY A 66 -3.60 6.88 15.05
C GLY A 66 -3.06 7.81 16.11
N VAL A 67 -2.07 7.29 16.84
CA VAL A 67 -1.37 7.99 17.91
C VAL A 67 0.13 7.85 17.70
N TRP A 68 0.80 8.98 17.52
CA TRP A 68 2.26 9.07 17.45
C TRP A 68 2.83 9.50 18.81
N ASP A 69 3.67 8.66 19.41
CA ASP A 69 4.30 8.95 20.71
C ASP A 69 5.70 9.59 20.60
N GLY A 70 6.11 9.99 19.39
CA GLY A 70 7.46 10.48 19.09
C GLY A 70 8.43 9.39 18.63
N LYS A 71 8.09 8.11 18.80
CA LYS A 71 8.91 6.97 18.37
C LYS A 71 8.12 5.88 17.64
N THR A 72 6.90 5.63 18.08
CA THR A 72 6.02 4.57 17.61
C THR A 72 4.67 5.15 17.23
N LEU A 73 4.20 4.79 16.04
CA LEU A 73 2.84 5.09 15.58
C LEU A 73 1.99 3.85 15.83
N ARG A 74 0.90 4.01 16.57
CA ARG A 74 -0.14 3.00 16.71
C ARG A 74 -1.33 3.48 15.90
N LEU A 75 -1.81 2.66 14.98
CA LEU A 75 -2.92 3.00 14.09
C LEU A 75 -3.99 1.93 14.23
N HIS A 76 -5.17 2.33 14.68
CA HIS A 76 -6.36 1.50 14.66
C HIS A 76 -7.16 1.82 13.39
N GLU A 77 -7.52 0.79 12.65
CA GLU A 77 -8.31 0.89 11.42
C GLU A 77 -9.59 0.06 11.58
N HIS A 78 -10.75 0.67 11.36
CA HIS A 78 -12.04 -0.01 11.31
C HIS A 78 -12.62 0.04 9.89
N TYR A 79 -12.73 -1.12 9.26
CA TYR A 79 -13.27 -1.26 7.90
C TYR A 79 -14.74 -1.69 7.94
N LEU A 80 -15.56 -1.06 7.10
CA LEU A 80 -16.92 -1.49 6.77
C LEU A 80 -17.01 -1.78 5.27
N PHE A 81 -17.37 -3.02 4.93
CA PHE A 81 -17.50 -3.47 3.54
C PHE A 81 -18.94 -3.36 3.03
N SER A 82 -19.09 -3.29 1.72
CA SER A 82 -20.40 -3.22 1.04
C SER A 82 -21.32 -4.43 1.29
N ASP A 83 -20.79 -5.56 1.79
CA ASP A 83 -21.57 -6.72 2.23
C ASP A 83 -21.97 -6.67 3.71
N GLY A 84 -21.76 -5.54 4.39
CA GLY A 84 -22.11 -5.31 5.79
C GLY A 84 -21.13 -5.93 6.79
N LYS A 85 -20.09 -6.61 6.32
CA LYS A 85 -19.02 -7.14 7.20
C LYS A 85 -18.11 -6.02 7.66
N THR A 86 -17.55 -6.19 8.85
CA THR A 86 -16.53 -5.30 9.40
C THR A 86 -15.23 -6.04 9.65
N GLN A 87 -14.13 -5.29 9.68
CA GLN A 87 -12.82 -5.81 10.06
C GLN A 87 -12.04 -4.71 10.77
N ASP A 88 -11.44 -5.06 11.91
CA ASP A 88 -10.51 -4.17 12.61
C ASP A 88 -9.08 -4.58 12.28
N ARG A 89 -8.18 -3.60 12.25
CA ARG A 89 -6.75 -3.83 12.15
C ARG A 89 -5.98 -2.86 13.03
N ASP A 90 -5.14 -3.42 13.88
CA ASP A 90 -4.23 -2.65 14.72
C ASP A 90 -2.81 -2.76 14.18
N TRP A 91 -2.26 -1.64 13.76
CA TRP A 91 -0.88 -1.52 13.35
C TRP A 91 -0.01 -0.86 14.41
N THR A 92 1.26 -1.28 14.43
CA THR A 92 2.32 -0.57 15.12
C THR A 92 3.48 -0.35 14.16
N PHE A 93 3.88 0.91 13.95
CA PHE A 93 4.99 1.30 13.10
C PHE A 93 6.10 2.00 13.89
N ALA A 94 7.35 1.69 13.57
CA ALA A 94 8.52 2.41 14.06
C ALA A 94 9.56 2.54 12.95
N ARG A 95 10.38 3.59 13.00
CA ARG A 95 11.50 3.75 12.07
C ARG A 95 12.72 3.00 12.55
N ASP A 96 13.42 2.33 11.63
CA ASP A 96 14.75 1.79 11.89
C ASP A 96 15.83 2.88 11.76
N ALA A 97 17.09 2.52 12.03
CA ALA A 97 18.23 3.44 11.96
C ALA A 97 18.51 3.99 10.55
N LYS A 98 17.92 3.40 9.50
CA LYS A 98 18.04 3.83 8.11
C LYS A 98 16.82 4.64 7.64
N GLY A 99 15.86 4.91 8.55
CA GLY A 99 14.62 5.62 8.24
C GLY A 99 13.56 4.75 7.56
N ILE A 100 13.73 3.42 7.52
CA ILE A 100 12.71 2.50 6.99
C ILE A 100 11.62 2.34 8.04
N TRP A 101 10.37 2.50 7.63
CA TRP A 101 9.21 2.22 8.48
C TRP A 101 9.01 0.72 8.58
N ILE A 102 9.01 0.20 9.80
CA ILE A 102 8.76 -1.21 10.11
C ILE A 102 7.40 -1.32 10.79
N GLY A 103 6.43 -1.89 10.10
CA GLY A 103 5.07 -2.10 10.63
C GLY A 103 4.82 -3.54 11.05
N ARG A 104 3.92 -3.70 12.02
CA ARG A 104 3.45 -4.98 12.55
C ARG A 104 1.96 -4.92 12.80
N THR A 105 1.29 -6.03 12.52
CA THR A 105 -0.11 -6.30 12.84
C THR A 105 -0.28 -7.82 12.90
N PRO A 106 -1.28 -8.38 13.61
CA PRO A 106 -1.47 -9.83 13.72
C PRO A 106 -1.60 -10.55 12.37
N ASP A 107 -2.14 -9.88 11.36
CA ASP A 107 -2.39 -10.46 10.04
C ASP A 107 -1.18 -10.38 9.08
N VAL A 108 -0.08 -9.73 9.48
CA VAL A 108 1.14 -9.67 8.67
C VAL A 108 2.11 -10.77 9.07
N VAL A 109 2.55 -11.55 8.08
CA VAL A 109 3.63 -12.53 8.25
C VAL A 109 4.97 -11.80 8.32
N GLY A 110 5.48 -11.62 9.54
CA GLY A 110 6.75 -10.94 9.81
C GLY A 110 6.57 -9.45 10.05
N VAL A 111 6.99 -8.61 9.09
CA VAL A 111 6.91 -7.15 9.20
C VAL A 111 6.64 -6.51 7.83
N THR A 112 5.95 -5.36 7.82
CA THR A 112 5.96 -4.48 6.65
C THR A 112 7.27 -3.71 6.60
N ARG A 113 7.72 -3.36 5.40
CA ARG A 113 8.82 -2.40 5.19
C ARG A 113 8.33 -1.27 4.30
N GLY A 114 8.41 -0.06 4.83
CA GLY A 114 7.92 1.16 4.19
C GLY A 114 9.04 2.16 3.92
N GLN A 115 9.03 2.77 2.75
CA GLN A 115 9.97 3.82 2.33
C GLN A 115 9.21 5.05 1.86
N THR A 116 9.65 6.24 2.26
CA THR A 116 9.09 7.52 1.79
C THR A 116 10.06 8.23 0.84
N SER A 117 9.52 9.02 -0.09
CA SER A 117 10.27 9.97 -0.90
C SER A 117 9.34 11.04 -1.48
N GLY A 118 9.61 12.32 -1.19
CA GLY A 118 8.70 13.42 -1.52
C GLY A 118 7.28 13.12 -1.07
N ASN A 119 6.32 13.10 -1.99
CA ASN A 119 4.91 12.84 -1.69
C ASN A 119 4.51 11.36 -1.63
N ALA A 120 5.44 10.43 -1.82
CA ALA A 120 5.15 9.00 -1.91
C ALA A 120 5.59 8.23 -0.65
N TYR A 121 4.80 7.22 -0.28
CA TYR A 121 5.13 6.18 0.68
C TYR A 121 4.81 4.82 0.06
N ARG A 122 5.77 3.90 0.07
CA ARG A 122 5.62 2.54 -0.50
C ARG A 122 5.90 1.51 0.56
N MET A 123 4.97 0.57 0.74
CA MET A 123 5.06 -0.54 1.67
C MET A 123 5.11 -1.88 0.94
N HIS A 124 5.88 -2.80 1.51
CA HIS A 124 5.91 -4.20 1.10
C HIS A 124 5.63 -5.10 2.30
N TYR A 125 4.70 -6.05 2.14
CA TYR A 125 4.33 -6.98 3.20
C TYR A 125 3.68 -8.25 2.68
N VAL A 126 3.65 -9.26 3.54
CA VAL A 126 2.92 -10.50 3.32
C VAL A 126 1.76 -10.52 4.30
N PHE A 127 0.54 -10.69 3.80
CA PHE A 127 -0.71 -10.55 4.55
C PHE A 127 -1.53 -11.82 4.47
N ASP A 128 -2.00 -12.30 5.62
CA ASP A 128 -2.94 -13.42 5.72
C ASP A 128 -4.37 -12.89 5.65
N LEU A 129 -4.91 -12.84 4.43
CA LEU A 129 -6.27 -12.44 4.18
C LEU A 129 -7.22 -13.57 4.60
N LYS A 130 -7.86 -13.40 5.76
CA LYS A 130 -8.93 -14.27 6.23
C LYS A 130 -10.25 -13.80 5.63
N SER A 131 -10.69 -14.48 4.57
CA SER A 131 -11.97 -14.20 3.94
C SER A 131 -12.97 -15.31 4.23
N SER A 132 -14.26 -14.99 4.13
CA SER A 132 -15.36 -15.93 4.33
C SER A 132 -15.34 -17.05 3.29
N GLY A 133 -14.61 -18.13 3.58
CA GLY A 133 -14.54 -19.35 2.77
C GLY A 133 -13.11 -19.74 2.35
N SER A 134 -12.12 -18.87 2.51
CA SER A 134 -10.73 -19.22 2.24
C SER A 134 -9.72 -18.24 2.85
N ASP A 135 -8.65 -18.81 3.40
CA ASP A 135 -7.48 -18.07 3.83
C ASP A 135 -6.48 -17.93 2.67
N HIS A 136 -5.99 -16.72 2.47
CA HIS A 136 -5.04 -16.42 1.42
C HIS A 136 -3.86 -15.63 1.97
N THR A 137 -2.68 -16.21 1.90
CA THR A 137 -1.43 -15.46 2.09
C THR A 137 -1.08 -14.75 0.77
N LEU A 138 -1.06 -13.42 0.81
CA LEU A 138 -0.80 -12.56 -0.34
C LEU A 138 0.41 -11.67 -0.07
N THR A 139 1.23 -11.43 -1.10
CA THR A 139 2.27 -10.41 -1.06
C THR A 139 1.73 -9.11 -1.64
N PHE A 140 1.78 -8.04 -0.85
CA PHE A 140 1.33 -6.71 -1.23
C PHE A 140 2.49 -5.79 -1.61
N ASP A 141 2.28 -5.05 -2.70
CA ASP A 141 3.01 -3.84 -3.08
C ASP A 141 2.03 -2.67 -2.95
N ASP A 142 2.19 -1.86 -1.92
CA ASP A 142 1.20 -0.89 -1.46
C ASP A 142 1.78 0.51 -1.54
N TRP A 143 1.15 1.37 -2.34
CA TRP A 143 1.58 2.71 -2.61
C TRP A 143 0.60 3.73 -2.09
N GLN A 144 1.14 4.80 -1.56
CA GLN A 144 0.39 5.90 -1.00
C GLN A 144 1.02 7.21 -1.46
N TRP A 145 0.19 8.13 -1.95
CA TRP A 145 0.64 9.43 -2.42
C TRP A 145 -0.18 10.53 -1.79
N MET A 146 0.49 11.52 -1.23
CA MET A 146 -0.17 12.76 -0.89
C MET A 146 -0.50 13.52 -2.17
N VAL A 147 -1.80 13.78 -2.38
CA VAL A 147 -2.30 14.60 -3.49
C VAL A 147 -2.68 16.01 -3.03
N ALA A 148 -2.93 16.18 -1.74
CA ALA A 148 -3.09 17.45 -1.03
C ALA A 148 -2.70 17.29 0.45
N PRO A 149 -2.52 18.35 1.25
CA PRO A 149 -2.01 18.26 2.62
C PRO A 149 -2.72 17.29 3.57
N LYS A 150 -4.00 16.99 3.31
CA LYS A 150 -4.81 16.04 4.09
C LYS A 150 -5.42 14.92 3.26
N ILE A 151 -5.05 14.81 1.98
CA ILE A 151 -5.65 13.86 1.05
C ILE A 151 -4.55 12.96 0.51
N MET A 152 -4.67 11.67 0.82
CA MET A 152 -3.79 10.62 0.36
C MET A 152 -4.56 9.67 -0.56
N MET A 153 -3.98 9.33 -1.71
CA MET A 153 -4.48 8.25 -2.55
C MET A 153 -3.63 7.00 -2.34
N ASN A 154 -4.30 5.88 -2.12
CA ASN A 154 -3.73 4.56 -1.93
C ASN A 154 -4.00 3.68 -3.16
N ARG A 155 -3.00 2.90 -3.55
CA ARG A 155 -3.13 1.79 -4.50
C ARG A 155 -2.26 0.62 -4.09
N ALA A 156 -2.85 -0.55 -3.88
CA ALA A 156 -2.13 -1.73 -3.45
C ALA A 156 -2.43 -2.95 -4.34
N TRP A 157 -1.41 -3.69 -4.72
CA TRP A 157 -1.53 -4.90 -5.53
C TRP A 157 -1.20 -6.13 -4.70
N GLY A 158 -2.18 -7.03 -4.57
CA GLY A 158 -2.01 -8.33 -3.92
C GLY A 158 -1.62 -9.40 -4.95
N THR A 159 -0.56 -10.15 -4.66
CA THR A 159 -0.08 -11.25 -5.51
C THR A 159 0.00 -12.56 -4.75
N LYS A 160 -0.24 -13.67 -5.44
CA LYS A 160 -0.08 -15.03 -4.92
C LYS A 160 0.75 -15.85 -5.90
N LEU A 161 1.85 -16.43 -5.42
CA LEU A 161 2.77 -17.22 -6.25
C LEU A 161 3.28 -16.48 -7.50
N GLY A 162 3.44 -15.15 -7.40
CA GLY A 162 3.89 -14.30 -8.51
C GLY A 162 2.80 -13.86 -9.49
N PHE A 163 1.55 -14.27 -9.29
CA PHE A 163 0.41 -13.84 -10.11
C PHE A 163 -0.46 -12.85 -9.36
N GLU A 164 -1.00 -11.88 -10.09
CA GLU A 164 -1.93 -10.89 -9.53
C GLU A 164 -3.22 -11.57 -9.04
N PHE A 165 -3.56 -11.31 -7.79
CA PHE A 165 -4.76 -11.79 -7.14
C PHE A 165 -5.88 -10.74 -7.24
N GLY A 166 -5.53 -9.48 -6.97
CA GLY A 166 -6.44 -8.35 -7.02
C GLY A 166 -5.74 -7.06 -6.57
N GLU A 167 -6.52 -5.98 -6.57
CA GLU A 167 -6.03 -4.62 -6.36
C GLU A 167 -6.95 -3.87 -5.39
N ILE A 168 -6.38 -2.96 -4.61
CA ILE A 168 -7.09 -1.98 -3.79
C ILE A 168 -6.80 -0.61 -4.36
N GLU A 169 -7.83 0.22 -4.52
CA GLU A 169 -7.67 1.67 -4.70
C GLU A 169 -8.53 2.38 -3.66
N ALA A 170 -7.96 3.38 -2.99
CA ALA A 170 -8.67 4.15 -1.98
C ALA A 170 -8.17 5.59 -1.89
N THR A 171 -9.02 6.45 -1.32
CA THR A 171 -8.64 7.80 -0.91
C THR A 171 -8.87 7.93 0.58
N PHE A 172 -7.88 8.47 1.27
CA PHE A 172 -7.91 8.76 2.70
C PHE A 172 -7.86 10.26 2.94
N ILE A 173 -8.74 10.73 3.82
CA ILE A 173 -8.88 12.13 4.18
C ILE A 173 -8.60 12.25 5.67
N HIS A 174 -7.49 12.92 6.00
CA HIS A 174 -7.17 13.28 7.38
C HIS A 174 -8.04 14.46 7.81
N ASP A 175 -8.56 14.44 9.04
CA ASP A 175 -9.43 15.49 9.58
C ASP A 175 -8.69 16.82 9.83
#